data_AF-A0A7C2K0K9-F1
#
_entry.id   AF-A0A7C2K0K9-F1
#
_cell.length_a   1.000
_cell.length_b   1.000
_cell.length_c   1.000
_cell.angle_alpha   90.00
_cell.angle_beta   90.00
_cell.angle_gamma   90.00
#
_symmetry.space_group_name_H-M   'P 1'
#
loop_
_entity.id
_entity.type
_entity.pdbx_description
1 polymer ?
#
loop_
_entity_poly.entity_id
_entity_poly.type
_entity_poly.pdbx_seq_one_letter_code
_entity_poly.pdbx_strand_id
1 'polypeptide(L)'
;MAFANVLLVSGSANFSTRDVWDGYRLALEAAGVRVVPYPTFSFLKVLSLDSVCNDILGTAIDEANGIDAVVFVDGLYFRGPRARVPRSLRRAGLPTVLIATDDPYEELPNVDELYTHRFTNELRCAARDAWYLPTATLPLPQVPRVRNPAYDVSFLGTVFEDRLPVLVRLAEFCEQQGLRFLVAGKLISGTEPFRTFLGTEVRQRTIDTVEKWQIYSQSRVTLNLFRHSERPADSPSPRVFEVTAFGQAALLTGPRRSEVTRIYGDTVYHFDDADEAIAMLQAALADDAARVAKVERAQQITLDGQLYEHRAAQLIETVRAAEQERIGLGGEDRVAWIIGCGRTGSTWLAEMLGDLPGLRRWHEPYFGRFLQHVDDHPEDQDRRASFFFRPHQATWLRGLRRLFFEMVRERFPQFGRHALVVKEVNTPELYPWLRSLFPLARIVLLVRDPFDVLDSYLDLQKPGSWNQTFGETPEGEALARVRHTAEHIRETLTAALKTFDECPSEQRLQLSYEELLRDPVPGLVACGRLLGVGVASEDARAAAAKHAFERYEQTGPLQFRRQGQAGVWRTSGNFTPDVQAVAEDVLGPLRRRLGY
;
A
#
# COMPACT_ATOMS: atom_id res chain seq x y z
N MET A 1 5.32 10.00 -14.24
CA MET A 1 4.31 10.06 -13.16
C MET A 1 3.93 8.62 -12.86
N ALA A 2 3.68 8.21 -11.61
CA ALA A 2 3.51 6.80 -11.21
C ALA A 2 2.28 6.04 -11.79
N PHE A 3 1.67 6.55 -12.88
CA PHE A 3 0.54 5.95 -13.58
C PHE A 3 0.33 6.70 -14.92
N ALA A 4 1.35 6.74 -15.79
CA ALA A 4 1.27 7.37 -17.12
C ALA A 4 1.37 6.35 -18.26
N ASN A 5 2.06 5.24 -18.03
CA ASN A 5 2.20 4.11 -18.93
C ASN A 5 1.94 2.80 -18.17
N VAL A 6 0.88 2.08 -18.53
CA VAL A 6 0.42 0.91 -17.75
C VAL A 6 0.35 -0.33 -18.61
N LEU A 7 0.77 -1.47 -18.05
CA LEU A 7 0.48 -2.78 -18.61
C LEU A 7 -0.89 -3.23 -18.11
N LEU A 8 -1.88 -3.29 -19.00
CA LEU A 8 -3.25 -3.66 -18.67
C LEU A 8 -3.49 -5.15 -18.98
N VAL A 9 -3.45 -5.97 -17.94
CA VAL A 9 -3.54 -7.43 -18.00
C VAL A 9 -4.98 -7.87 -17.75
N SER A 10 -5.54 -8.68 -18.66
CA SER A 10 -6.85 -9.31 -18.46
C SER A 10 -6.73 -10.62 -17.66
N GLY A 11 -7.83 -11.05 -17.04
CA GLY A 11 -8.02 -12.45 -16.62
C GLY A 11 -8.14 -13.41 -17.82
N SER A 12 -8.41 -14.69 -17.53
CA SER A 12 -8.54 -15.73 -18.57
C SER A 12 -9.93 -15.86 -19.18
N ALA A 13 -10.95 -15.23 -18.60
CA ALA A 13 -12.32 -15.35 -19.10
C ALA A 13 -12.49 -14.52 -20.37
N ASN A 14 -12.90 -15.17 -21.47
CA ASN A 14 -13.05 -14.54 -22.77
C ASN A 14 -14.26 -13.59 -22.89
N PHE A 15 -15.16 -13.57 -21.90
CA PHE A 15 -16.45 -12.88 -22.01
C PHE A 15 -16.74 -11.98 -20.79
N SER A 16 -16.95 -12.55 -19.59
CA SER A 16 -17.38 -11.78 -18.42
C SER A 16 -16.42 -10.66 -18.01
N THR A 17 -15.12 -10.89 -18.10
CA THR A 17 -14.08 -9.89 -17.78
C THR A 17 -13.61 -9.09 -18.99
N ARG A 18 -13.99 -9.51 -20.21
CA ARG A 18 -13.54 -8.86 -21.45
C ARG A 18 -14.12 -7.46 -21.58
N ASP A 19 -15.43 -7.31 -21.37
CA ASP A 19 -16.09 -6.00 -21.46
C ASP A 19 -15.54 -5.01 -20.42
N VAL A 20 -15.15 -5.51 -19.24
CA VAL A 20 -14.49 -4.71 -18.19
C VAL A 20 -13.09 -4.28 -18.64
N TRP A 21 -12.29 -5.21 -19.17
CA TRP A 21 -10.94 -4.95 -19.64
C TRP A 21 -10.92 -3.99 -20.84
N ASP A 22 -11.77 -4.22 -21.84
CA ASP A 22 -11.93 -3.33 -23.00
C ASP A 22 -12.42 -1.93 -22.56
N GLY A 23 -13.32 -1.88 -21.57
CA GLY A 23 -13.79 -0.66 -20.92
C GLY A 23 -12.66 0.18 -20.34
N TYR A 24 -11.83 -0.42 -19.48
CA TYR A 24 -10.67 0.27 -18.91
C TYR A 24 -9.62 0.63 -19.95
N ARG A 25 -9.35 -0.24 -20.94
CA ARG A 25 -8.37 0.04 -22.00
C ARG A 25 -8.71 1.34 -22.71
N LEU A 26 -9.92 1.44 -23.24
CA LEU A 26 -10.38 2.61 -23.98
C LEU A 26 -10.46 3.86 -23.09
N ALA A 27 -10.98 3.74 -21.87
CA ALA A 27 -11.15 4.86 -20.96
C ALA A 27 -9.81 5.42 -20.44
N LEU A 28 -8.82 4.55 -20.17
CA LEU A 28 -7.47 4.96 -19.79
C LEU A 28 -6.75 5.65 -20.94
N GLU A 29 -6.84 5.11 -22.17
CA GLU A 29 -6.30 5.74 -23.38
C GLU A 29 -6.91 7.13 -23.60
N ALA A 30 -8.24 7.26 -23.46
CA ALA A 30 -8.95 8.53 -23.58
C ALA A 30 -8.53 9.55 -22.51
N ALA A 31 -8.17 9.09 -21.31
CA ALA A 31 -7.65 9.91 -20.22
C ALA A 31 -6.15 10.26 -20.37
N GLY A 32 -5.51 9.90 -21.50
CA GLY A 32 -4.12 10.21 -21.79
C GLY A 32 -3.11 9.28 -21.12
N VAL A 33 -3.54 8.12 -20.60
CA VAL A 33 -2.65 7.07 -20.10
C VAL A 33 -2.24 6.19 -21.29
N ARG A 34 -0.93 5.99 -21.48
CA ARG A 34 -0.45 5.00 -22.46
C ARG A 34 -0.76 3.61 -21.92
N VAL A 35 -1.50 2.82 -22.68
CA VAL A 35 -1.85 1.45 -22.30
C VAL A 35 -1.09 0.47 -23.18
N VAL A 36 -0.36 -0.44 -22.54
CA VAL A 36 0.17 -1.64 -23.18
C VAL A 36 -0.83 -2.77 -22.90
N PRO A 37 -1.65 -3.18 -23.89
CA PRO A 37 -2.70 -4.16 -23.66
C PRO A 37 -2.13 -5.57 -23.59
N TYR A 38 -2.53 -6.33 -22.57
CA TYR A 38 -2.19 -7.75 -22.43
C TYR A 38 -3.46 -8.62 -22.29
N PRO A 39 -4.06 -9.06 -23.40
CA PRO A 39 -5.25 -9.90 -23.39
C PRO A 39 -4.88 -11.37 -23.12
N THR A 40 -4.71 -11.73 -21.85
CA THR A 40 -4.40 -13.09 -21.39
C THR A 40 -5.31 -14.15 -22.03
N PHE A 41 -6.61 -13.87 -22.15
CA PHE A 41 -7.58 -14.78 -22.76
C PHE A 41 -7.30 -15.10 -24.25
N SER A 42 -6.59 -14.21 -24.96
CA SER A 42 -6.15 -14.42 -26.34
C SER A 42 -4.82 -15.15 -26.39
N PHE A 43 -3.85 -14.76 -25.56
CA PHE A 43 -2.54 -15.42 -25.54
C PHE A 43 -2.61 -16.88 -25.10
N LEU A 44 -3.53 -17.23 -24.21
CA LEU A 44 -3.76 -18.63 -23.81
C LEU A 44 -4.26 -19.54 -24.93
N LYS A 45 -4.67 -19.00 -26.09
CA LYS A 45 -5.02 -19.80 -27.26
C LYS A 45 -3.79 -20.31 -28.03
N VAL A 46 -2.63 -19.69 -27.81
CA VAL A 46 -1.41 -19.93 -28.59
C VAL A 46 -0.17 -20.18 -27.73
N LEU A 47 -0.16 -19.76 -26.46
CA LEU A 47 0.94 -19.90 -25.53
C LEU A 47 0.56 -20.82 -24.35
N SER A 48 1.58 -21.47 -23.77
CA SER A 48 1.42 -22.20 -22.52
C SER A 48 1.18 -21.24 -21.34
N LEU A 49 0.61 -21.76 -20.25
CA LEU A 49 0.39 -20.97 -19.02
C LEU A 49 1.68 -20.31 -18.51
N ASP A 50 2.80 -21.05 -18.52
CA ASP A 50 4.09 -20.54 -18.05
C ASP A 50 4.67 -19.51 -19.02
N SER A 51 4.51 -19.72 -20.33
CA SER A 51 4.90 -18.74 -21.35
C SER A 51 4.16 -17.43 -21.15
N VAL A 52 2.84 -17.46 -20.94
CA VAL A 52 2.05 -16.26 -20.63
C VAL A 52 2.55 -15.56 -19.36
N CYS A 53 2.80 -16.31 -18.29
CA CYS A 53 3.29 -15.74 -17.04
C CYS A 53 4.66 -15.07 -17.21
N ASN A 54 5.59 -15.71 -17.93
CA ASN A 54 6.92 -15.17 -18.20
C ASN A 54 6.86 -13.95 -19.12
N ASP A 55 5.97 -13.96 -20.10
CA ASP A 55 5.80 -12.87 -21.06
C ASP A 55 5.18 -11.62 -20.42
N ILE A 56 4.23 -11.78 -19.49
CA ILE A 56 3.75 -10.67 -18.64
C ILE A 56 4.90 -10.04 -17.85
N LEU A 57 5.74 -10.87 -17.21
CA LEU A 57 6.88 -10.39 -16.44
C LEU A 57 7.92 -9.68 -17.31
N GLY A 58 8.26 -10.27 -18.46
CA GLY A 58 9.18 -9.69 -19.43
C GLY A 58 8.66 -8.36 -19.94
N THR A 59 7.40 -8.30 -20.37
CA THR A 59 6.75 -7.07 -20.86
C THR A 59 6.76 -5.98 -19.80
N ALA A 60 6.49 -6.32 -18.53
CA ALA A 60 6.40 -5.35 -17.45
C ALA A 60 7.77 -4.76 -17.03
N ILE A 61 8.83 -5.57 -17.06
CA ILE A 61 10.15 -5.18 -16.52
C ILE A 61 11.10 -4.68 -17.62
N ASP A 62 10.83 -4.99 -18.89
CA ASP A 62 11.62 -4.50 -20.02
C ASP A 62 11.69 -2.96 -20.01
N GLU A 63 12.91 -2.44 -19.93
CA GLU A 63 13.20 -1.02 -19.85
C GLU A 63 12.62 -0.25 -21.05
N ALA A 64 12.62 -0.86 -22.25
CA ALA A 64 12.12 -0.22 -23.46
C ALA A 64 10.60 -0.01 -23.43
N ASN A 65 9.86 -0.81 -22.65
CA ASN A 65 8.43 -0.66 -22.48
C ASN A 65 8.09 0.47 -21.50
N GLY A 66 8.97 0.78 -20.54
CA GLY A 66 8.83 1.91 -19.62
C GLY A 66 7.55 1.88 -18.79
N ILE A 67 7.15 0.71 -18.29
CA ILE A 67 5.89 0.51 -17.55
C ILE A 67 5.98 1.13 -16.15
N ASP A 68 5.03 2.01 -15.82
CA ASP A 68 4.93 2.65 -14.49
C ASP A 68 4.16 1.78 -13.49
N ALA A 69 3.17 1.02 -13.95
CA ALA A 69 2.32 0.16 -13.13
C ALA A 69 1.69 -0.97 -13.95
N VAL A 70 1.34 -2.07 -13.30
CA VAL A 70 0.63 -3.20 -13.92
C VAL A 70 -0.78 -3.30 -13.33
N VAL A 71 -1.80 -3.22 -14.19
CA VAL A 71 -3.22 -3.27 -13.80
C VAL A 71 -3.80 -4.60 -14.23
N PHE A 72 -4.31 -5.35 -13.26
CA PHE A 72 -4.95 -6.65 -13.45
C PHE A 72 -6.47 -6.49 -13.36
N VAL A 73 -7.15 -6.66 -14.50
CA VAL A 73 -8.62 -6.83 -14.54
C VAL A 73 -8.87 -8.32 -14.41
N ASP A 74 -8.94 -8.80 -13.17
CA ASP A 74 -8.98 -10.22 -12.87
C ASP A 74 -10.01 -10.55 -11.79
N GLY A 75 -10.67 -11.67 -12.01
CA GLY A 75 -11.48 -12.33 -11.02
C GLY A 75 -10.64 -13.18 -10.07
N LEU A 76 -9.88 -14.12 -10.65
CA LEU A 76 -9.32 -15.29 -9.94
C LEU A 76 -8.16 -15.99 -10.67
N TYR A 77 -7.68 -15.44 -11.78
CA TYR A 77 -6.69 -16.10 -12.61
C TYR A 77 -5.31 -16.13 -11.96
N PHE A 78 -4.85 -15.02 -11.38
CA PHE A 78 -3.50 -14.91 -10.79
C PHE A 78 -3.43 -15.41 -9.33
N ARG A 79 -3.98 -16.61 -9.07
CA ARG A 79 -3.92 -17.33 -7.79
C ARG A 79 -3.08 -18.60 -7.84
N GLY A 80 -2.76 -19.15 -6.67
CA GLY A 80 -1.96 -20.38 -6.55
C GLY A 80 -0.55 -20.20 -7.16
N PRO A 81 -0.04 -21.14 -7.97
CA PRO A 81 1.28 -21.00 -8.61
C PRO A 81 1.44 -19.74 -9.46
N ARG A 82 0.35 -19.23 -10.05
CA ARG A 82 0.34 -18.03 -10.90
C ARG A 82 0.45 -16.73 -10.11
N ALA A 83 0.20 -16.77 -8.79
CA ALA A 83 0.43 -15.64 -7.90
C ALA A 83 1.90 -15.18 -7.91
N ARG A 84 2.81 -16.02 -8.42
CA ARG A 84 4.21 -15.63 -8.67
C ARG A 84 4.33 -14.41 -9.58
N VAL A 85 3.39 -14.17 -10.50
CA VAL A 85 3.43 -13.02 -11.42
C VAL A 85 3.28 -11.70 -10.67
N PRO A 86 2.13 -11.37 -10.04
CA PRO A 86 1.98 -10.11 -9.30
C PRO A 86 2.99 -9.99 -8.15
N ARG A 87 3.34 -11.10 -7.48
CA ARG A 87 4.36 -11.11 -6.43
C ARG A 87 5.76 -10.74 -6.94
N SER A 88 6.15 -11.19 -8.13
CA SER A 88 7.48 -10.87 -8.69
C SER A 88 7.55 -9.42 -9.14
N LEU A 89 6.48 -8.89 -9.73
CA LEU A 89 6.38 -7.46 -10.08
C LEU A 89 6.50 -6.56 -8.86
N ARG A 90 5.80 -6.90 -7.77
CA ARG A 90 5.89 -6.18 -6.50
C ARG A 90 7.30 -6.21 -5.92
N ARG A 91 7.99 -7.35 -5.98
CA ARG A 91 9.39 -7.48 -5.56
C ARG A 91 10.35 -6.64 -6.41
N ALA A 92 10.04 -6.45 -7.69
CA ALA A 92 10.77 -5.56 -8.58
C ALA A 92 10.47 -4.07 -8.33
N GLY A 93 9.60 -3.74 -7.37
CA GLY A 93 9.24 -2.36 -7.02
C GLY A 93 8.17 -1.74 -7.92
N LEU A 94 7.60 -2.51 -8.85
CA LEU A 94 6.51 -2.05 -9.73
C LEU A 94 5.17 -2.09 -8.98
N PRO A 95 4.40 -0.98 -8.97
CA PRO A 95 3.04 -0.97 -8.47
C PRO A 95 2.15 -1.96 -9.21
N THR A 96 1.48 -2.84 -8.46
CA THR A 96 0.50 -3.79 -8.97
C THR A 96 -0.90 -3.41 -8.52
N VAL A 97 -1.83 -3.24 -9.46
CA VAL A 97 -3.21 -2.85 -9.20
C VAL A 97 -4.14 -4.01 -9.54
N LEU A 98 -5.01 -4.43 -8.62
CA LEU A 98 -6.08 -5.38 -8.87
C LEU A 98 -7.41 -4.65 -9.03
N ILE A 99 -8.14 -4.93 -10.10
CA ILE A 99 -9.57 -4.62 -10.25
C ILE A 99 -10.32 -5.93 -10.14
N ALA A 100 -10.82 -6.23 -8.94
CA ALA A 100 -11.53 -7.46 -8.63
C ALA A 100 -12.95 -7.41 -9.22
N THR A 101 -13.26 -8.38 -10.09
CA THR A 101 -14.56 -8.45 -10.78
C THR A 101 -15.52 -9.49 -10.23
N ASP A 102 -15.04 -10.39 -9.37
CA ASP A 102 -15.82 -11.50 -8.82
C ASP A 102 -16.21 -11.31 -7.34
N ASP A 103 -15.89 -10.17 -6.73
CA ASP A 103 -16.39 -9.84 -5.38
C ASP A 103 -17.94 -9.67 -5.44
N PRO A 104 -18.71 -10.13 -4.41
CA PRO A 104 -18.29 -10.91 -3.24
C PRO A 104 -18.40 -12.43 -3.46
N TYR A 105 -18.57 -12.89 -4.70
CA TYR A 105 -18.88 -14.28 -5.03
C TYR A 105 -17.70 -15.22 -4.80
N GLU A 106 -16.49 -14.77 -5.12
CA GLU A 106 -15.26 -15.53 -4.87
C GLU A 106 -14.16 -14.63 -4.32
N GLU A 107 -13.56 -15.02 -3.20
CA GLU A 107 -12.44 -14.29 -2.62
C GLU A 107 -11.11 -14.72 -3.23
N LEU A 108 -10.28 -13.73 -3.54
CA LEU A 108 -8.88 -13.98 -3.85
C LEU A 108 -8.07 -14.05 -2.54
N PRO A 109 -7.36 -15.16 -2.26
CA PRO A 109 -6.54 -15.27 -1.07
C PRO A 109 -5.26 -14.41 -1.18
N ASN A 110 -4.74 -13.93 -0.04
CA ASN A 110 -3.46 -13.23 0.08
C ASN A 110 -3.32 -11.98 -0.80
N VAL A 111 -4.41 -11.26 -1.06
CA VAL A 111 -4.41 -10.08 -1.96
C VAL A 111 -3.35 -9.05 -1.57
N ASP A 112 -3.20 -8.77 -0.28
CA ASP A 112 -2.26 -7.78 0.24
C ASP A 112 -0.78 -8.16 0.03
N GLU A 113 -0.50 -9.44 -0.21
CA GLU A 113 0.84 -9.91 -0.59
C GLU A 113 1.11 -9.71 -2.08
N LEU A 114 0.07 -9.75 -2.91
CA LEU A 114 0.17 -9.80 -4.37
C LEU A 114 0.04 -8.41 -5.00
N TYR A 115 -0.85 -7.58 -4.47
CA TYR A 115 -1.22 -6.31 -5.09
C TYR A 115 -0.87 -5.13 -4.19
N THR A 116 -0.30 -4.08 -4.79
CA THR A 116 -0.06 -2.79 -4.13
C THR A 116 -1.37 -2.06 -3.86
N HIS A 117 -2.28 -2.12 -4.84
CA HIS A 117 -3.58 -1.44 -4.81
C HIS A 117 -4.70 -2.42 -5.15
N ARG A 118 -5.80 -2.40 -4.40
CA ARG A 118 -6.98 -3.24 -4.66
C ARG A 118 -8.22 -2.40 -4.87
N PHE A 119 -8.90 -2.64 -5.97
CA PHE A 119 -10.22 -2.12 -6.29
C PHE A 119 -11.22 -3.26 -6.33
N THR A 120 -12.44 -3.00 -5.88
CA THR A 120 -13.52 -3.98 -5.83
C THR A 120 -14.78 -3.44 -6.48
N ASN A 121 -15.49 -4.30 -7.22
CA ASN A 121 -16.78 -3.97 -7.83
C ASN A 121 -17.96 -4.05 -6.85
N GLU A 122 -17.75 -4.49 -5.61
CA GLU A 122 -18.80 -4.67 -4.60
C GLU A 122 -18.63 -3.72 -3.42
N LEU A 123 -19.67 -2.94 -3.14
CA LEU A 123 -19.68 -1.89 -2.13
C LEU A 123 -19.40 -2.46 -0.73
N ARG A 124 -19.91 -3.66 -0.41
CA ARG A 124 -19.65 -4.30 0.90
C ARG A 124 -18.21 -4.79 1.06
N CYS A 125 -17.51 -5.01 -0.04
CA CYS A 125 -16.09 -5.39 -0.04
C CYS A 125 -15.17 -4.17 0.08
N ALA A 126 -15.69 -2.95 -0.08
CA ALA A 126 -14.95 -1.71 0.07
C ALA A 126 -14.78 -1.37 1.56
N ALA A 127 -13.87 -2.06 2.24
CA ALA A 127 -13.48 -1.76 3.61
C ALA A 127 -11.96 -1.81 3.76
N ARG A 128 -11.40 -0.79 4.44
CA ARG A 128 -9.99 -0.52 4.87
C ARG A 128 -8.84 -0.74 3.88
N ASP A 129 -8.89 -1.73 3.01
CA ASP A 129 -7.81 -2.19 2.14
C ASP A 129 -8.26 -2.38 0.67
N ALA A 130 -9.49 -1.97 0.31
CA ALA A 130 -10.01 -1.99 -1.05
C ALA A 130 -10.80 -0.71 -1.37
N TRP A 131 -10.55 -0.10 -2.52
CA TRP A 131 -11.37 1.02 -3.01
C TRP A 131 -12.56 0.52 -3.83
N TYR A 132 -13.72 1.12 -3.59
CA TYR A 132 -14.90 0.82 -4.38
C TYR A 132 -14.76 1.37 -5.81
N LEU A 133 -14.88 0.48 -6.79
CA LEU A 133 -14.81 0.80 -8.22
C LEU A 133 -15.72 -0.17 -8.99
N PRO A 134 -17.02 0.13 -9.12
CA PRO A 134 -17.96 -0.77 -9.75
C PRO A 134 -17.68 -0.92 -11.24
N THR A 135 -18.25 -1.99 -11.79
CA THR A 135 -18.38 -2.14 -13.24
C THR A 135 -19.13 -0.95 -13.83
N ALA A 136 -18.98 -0.75 -15.13
CA ALA A 136 -19.55 0.36 -15.86
C ALA A 136 -19.88 -0.08 -17.28
N THR A 137 -20.28 0.87 -18.11
CA THR A 137 -20.48 0.63 -19.54
C THR A 137 -19.68 1.63 -20.39
N LEU A 138 -19.43 1.26 -21.63
CA LEU A 138 -18.88 2.18 -22.62
C LEU A 138 -20.02 2.97 -23.28
N PRO A 139 -19.76 4.17 -23.83
CA PRO A 139 -20.72 4.81 -24.73
C PRO A 139 -21.14 3.83 -25.83
N LEU A 140 -22.46 3.62 -25.96
CA LEU A 140 -23.04 2.70 -26.92
C LEU A 140 -23.41 3.44 -28.22
N PRO A 141 -23.53 2.74 -29.36
CA PRO A 141 -23.97 3.38 -30.58
C PRO A 141 -25.36 3.98 -30.40
N GLN A 142 -25.59 5.17 -30.95
CA GLN A 142 -26.92 5.74 -31.03
C GLN A 142 -27.73 5.01 -32.10
N VAL A 143 -28.79 4.34 -31.67
CA VAL A 143 -29.74 3.65 -32.54
C VAL A 143 -31.10 4.35 -32.43
N PRO A 144 -31.80 4.66 -33.53
CA PRO A 144 -33.15 5.21 -33.48
C PRO A 144 -34.09 4.31 -32.68
N ARG A 145 -35.00 4.90 -31.90
CA ARG A 145 -35.95 4.13 -31.10
C ARG A 145 -36.89 3.32 -32.00
N VAL A 146 -36.96 2.01 -31.72
CA VAL A 146 -37.86 1.10 -32.43
C VAL A 146 -39.26 1.28 -31.86
N ARG A 147 -40.22 1.71 -32.69
CA ARG A 147 -41.61 1.97 -32.25
C ARG A 147 -42.33 0.71 -31.79
N ASN A 148 -42.12 -0.40 -32.50
CA ASN A 148 -42.76 -1.69 -32.25
C ASN A 148 -41.69 -2.77 -32.08
N PRO A 149 -41.10 -2.90 -30.88
CA PRO A 149 -40.05 -3.87 -30.62
C PRO A 149 -40.53 -5.32 -30.84
N ALA A 150 -39.62 -6.20 -31.27
CA ALA A 150 -39.93 -7.61 -31.50
C ALA A 150 -40.23 -8.42 -30.22
N TYR A 151 -39.89 -7.91 -29.05
CA TYR A 151 -40.08 -8.60 -27.77
C TYR A 151 -40.66 -7.65 -26.74
N ASP A 152 -41.60 -8.16 -25.95
CA ASP A 152 -42.10 -7.44 -24.77
C ASP A 152 -41.06 -7.53 -23.64
N VAL A 153 -40.44 -8.70 -23.50
CA VAL A 153 -39.42 -8.97 -22.49
C VAL A 153 -38.21 -9.65 -23.11
N SER A 154 -37.01 -9.31 -22.64
CA SER A 154 -35.80 -10.07 -22.93
C SER A 154 -34.94 -10.31 -21.69
N PHE A 155 -34.32 -11.48 -21.61
CA PHE A 155 -33.24 -11.78 -20.69
C PHE A 155 -32.00 -12.16 -21.50
N LEU A 156 -30.85 -11.57 -21.16
CA LEU A 156 -29.57 -11.98 -21.75
C LEU A 156 -28.59 -12.42 -20.67
N GLY A 157 -27.88 -13.52 -20.85
CA GLY A 157 -26.80 -13.93 -19.95
C GLY A 157 -26.87 -15.40 -19.60
N THR A 158 -26.09 -15.79 -18.59
CA THR A 158 -26.05 -17.18 -18.15
C THR A 158 -27.28 -17.50 -17.30
N VAL A 159 -28.03 -18.53 -17.69
CA VAL A 159 -29.12 -19.11 -16.89
C VAL A 159 -28.52 -20.19 -16.01
N PHE A 160 -28.20 -19.78 -14.78
CA PHE A 160 -27.83 -20.67 -13.69
C PHE A 160 -29.09 -21.26 -13.03
N GLU A 161 -28.93 -22.31 -12.23
CA GLU A 161 -30.02 -23.02 -11.56
C GLU A 161 -30.87 -22.11 -10.66
N ASP A 162 -30.26 -21.11 -10.02
CA ASP A 162 -30.90 -20.11 -9.16
C ASP A 162 -31.77 -19.11 -9.95
N ARG A 163 -31.50 -18.91 -11.24
CA ARG A 163 -32.24 -17.96 -12.11
C ARG A 163 -33.40 -18.61 -12.85
N LEU A 164 -33.30 -19.92 -13.09
CA LEU A 164 -34.26 -20.67 -13.90
C LEU A 164 -35.71 -20.55 -13.38
N PRO A 165 -36.01 -20.65 -12.06
CA PRO A 165 -37.38 -20.58 -11.57
C PRO A 165 -38.09 -19.26 -11.91
N VAL A 166 -37.39 -18.12 -11.77
CA VAL A 166 -37.95 -16.80 -12.09
C VAL A 166 -38.21 -16.65 -13.59
N LEU A 167 -37.28 -17.13 -14.42
CA LEU A 167 -37.43 -17.08 -15.88
C LEU A 167 -38.60 -17.96 -16.37
N VAL A 168 -38.79 -19.15 -15.80
CA VAL A 168 -39.92 -20.03 -16.15
C VAL A 168 -41.25 -19.41 -15.72
N ARG A 169 -41.33 -18.80 -14.52
CA ARG A 169 -42.54 -18.07 -14.07
C ARG A 169 -42.88 -16.90 -14.98
N LEU A 170 -41.88 -16.13 -15.43
CA LEU A 170 -42.08 -15.06 -16.40
C LEU A 170 -42.50 -15.58 -17.78
N ALA A 171 -41.96 -16.73 -18.23
CA ALA A 171 -42.36 -17.36 -19.49
C ALA A 171 -43.82 -17.84 -19.44
N GLU A 172 -44.24 -18.46 -18.34
CA GLU A 172 -45.63 -18.86 -18.09
C GLU A 172 -46.57 -17.64 -18.12
N PHE A 173 -46.20 -16.56 -17.42
CA PHE A 173 -46.96 -15.31 -17.45
C PHE A 173 -47.05 -14.72 -18.86
N CYS A 174 -45.94 -14.68 -19.59
CA CYS A 174 -45.92 -14.15 -20.96
C CYS A 174 -46.83 -14.97 -21.89
N GLU A 175 -46.81 -16.30 -21.79
CA GLU A 175 -47.70 -17.18 -22.55
C GLU A 175 -49.18 -16.87 -22.27
N GLN A 176 -49.54 -16.73 -20.99
CA GLN A 176 -50.92 -16.43 -20.58
C GLN A 176 -51.42 -15.07 -21.07
N GLN A 177 -50.51 -14.09 -21.21
CA GLN A 177 -50.84 -12.74 -21.67
C GLN A 177 -50.62 -12.52 -23.17
N GLY A 178 -50.14 -13.54 -23.90
CA GLY A 178 -49.79 -13.43 -25.32
C GLY A 178 -48.60 -12.50 -25.59
N LEU A 179 -47.68 -12.37 -24.64
CA LEU A 179 -46.47 -11.55 -24.74
C LEU A 179 -45.30 -12.36 -25.33
N ARG A 180 -44.39 -11.67 -26.03
CA ARG A 180 -43.18 -12.30 -26.59
C ARG A 180 -42.00 -12.15 -25.64
N PHE A 181 -41.42 -13.27 -25.23
CA PHE A 181 -40.27 -13.33 -24.35
C PHE A 181 -39.04 -13.92 -25.04
N LEU A 182 -37.89 -13.26 -24.93
CA LEU A 182 -36.61 -13.80 -25.41
C LEU A 182 -35.69 -14.17 -24.24
N VAL A 183 -35.18 -15.40 -24.23
CA VAL A 183 -34.11 -15.85 -23.33
C VAL A 183 -32.87 -16.17 -24.15
N ALA A 184 -31.82 -15.35 -24.04
CA ALA A 184 -30.61 -15.48 -24.85
C ALA A 184 -29.35 -15.64 -23.99
N GLY A 185 -28.48 -16.59 -24.31
CA GLY A 185 -27.20 -16.78 -23.61
C GLY A 185 -26.88 -18.24 -23.33
N LYS A 186 -26.09 -18.49 -22.29
CA LYS A 186 -25.68 -19.85 -21.90
C LYS A 186 -26.67 -20.42 -20.89
N LEU A 187 -27.37 -21.49 -21.25
CA LEU A 187 -28.27 -22.21 -20.34
C LEU A 187 -27.53 -23.45 -19.82
N ILE A 188 -27.29 -23.50 -18.50
CA ILE A 188 -26.52 -24.60 -17.87
C ILE A 188 -27.37 -25.88 -17.80
N SER A 189 -28.64 -25.74 -17.43
CA SER A 189 -29.57 -26.87 -17.23
C SER A 189 -30.37 -27.27 -18.48
N GLY A 190 -29.97 -26.79 -19.66
CA GLY A 190 -30.67 -27.06 -20.93
C GLY A 190 -31.80 -26.07 -21.26
N THR A 191 -32.55 -26.38 -22.32
CA THR A 191 -33.64 -25.54 -22.89
C THR A 191 -35.02 -26.12 -22.65
N GLU A 192 -35.08 -27.36 -22.18
CA GLU A 192 -36.26 -28.17 -21.93
C GLU A 192 -37.34 -27.43 -21.13
N PRO A 193 -37.02 -26.67 -20.06
CA PRO A 193 -38.03 -25.94 -19.27
C PRO A 193 -38.82 -24.90 -20.06
N PHE A 194 -38.31 -24.43 -21.19
CA PHE A 194 -38.95 -23.39 -22.00
C PHE A 194 -39.72 -23.93 -23.21
N ARG A 195 -39.57 -25.23 -23.55
CA ARG A 195 -40.15 -25.81 -24.78
C ARG A 195 -41.67 -25.79 -24.82
N THR A 196 -42.32 -25.67 -23.68
CA THR A 196 -43.78 -25.65 -23.55
C THR A 196 -44.39 -24.27 -23.80
N PHE A 197 -43.59 -23.21 -23.91
CA PHE A 197 -44.07 -21.84 -24.10
C PHE A 197 -43.83 -21.39 -25.54
N LEU A 198 -44.90 -21.25 -26.32
CA LEU A 198 -44.83 -20.86 -27.73
C LEU A 198 -44.40 -19.40 -27.90
N GLY A 199 -44.74 -18.53 -26.94
CA GLY A 199 -44.35 -17.12 -26.91
C GLY A 199 -42.91 -16.88 -26.44
N THR A 200 -42.18 -17.93 -26.03
CA THR A 200 -40.80 -17.82 -25.54
C THR A 200 -39.79 -18.32 -26.56
N GLU A 201 -38.96 -17.41 -27.06
CA GLU A 201 -37.81 -17.73 -27.91
C GLU A 201 -36.57 -17.99 -27.05
N VAL A 202 -35.86 -19.10 -27.29
CA VAL A 202 -34.62 -19.43 -26.58
C VAL A 202 -33.43 -19.48 -27.53
N ARG A 203 -32.41 -18.66 -27.28
CA ARG A 203 -31.15 -18.64 -28.03
C ARG A 203 -30.00 -19.13 -27.15
N GLN A 204 -29.73 -20.43 -27.19
CA GLN A 204 -28.66 -21.05 -26.40
C GLN A 204 -27.30 -20.93 -27.10
N ARG A 205 -26.64 -19.79 -26.97
CA ARG A 205 -25.26 -19.57 -27.44
C ARG A 205 -24.66 -18.32 -26.80
N THR A 206 -23.36 -18.11 -27.03
CA THR A 206 -22.73 -16.82 -26.75
C THR A 206 -23.34 -15.76 -27.67
N ILE A 207 -23.81 -14.67 -27.09
CA ILE A 207 -24.34 -13.51 -27.79
C ILE A 207 -23.21 -12.50 -27.98
N ASP A 208 -22.97 -12.08 -29.22
CA ASP A 208 -21.96 -11.06 -29.52
C ASP A 208 -22.48 -9.64 -29.23
N THR A 209 -21.58 -8.66 -29.31
CA THR A 209 -21.88 -7.27 -28.96
C THR A 209 -22.96 -6.64 -29.85
N VAL A 210 -22.95 -6.93 -31.15
CA VAL A 210 -23.91 -6.32 -32.09
C VAL A 210 -25.30 -6.90 -31.87
N GLU A 211 -25.39 -8.22 -31.71
CA GLU A 211 -26.66 -8.88 -31.38
C GLU A 211 -27.18 -8.44 -30.01
N LYS A 212 -26.31 -8.25 -29.02
CA LYS A 212 -26.68 -7.70 -27.70
C LYS A 212 -27.43 -6.38 -27.85
N TRP A 213 -26.93 -5.45 -28.67
CA TRP A 213 -27.60 -4.18 -28.97
C TRP A 213 -28.90 -4.34 -29.74
N GLN A 214 -28.93 -5.26 -30.72
CA GLN A 214 -30.16 -5.58 -31.45
C GLN A 214 -31.25 -6.05 -30.50
N ILE A 215 -30.94 -6.97 -29.59
CA ILE A 215 -31.92 -7.46 -28.61
C ILE A 215 -32.44 -6.32 -27.74
N TYR A 216 -31.57 -5.46 -27.20
CA TYR A 216 -32.02 -4.32 -26.39
C TYR A 216 -32.91 -3.36 -27.20
N SER A 217 -32.58 -3.12 -28.47
CA SER A 217 -33.38 -2.24 -29.34
C SER A 217 -34.75 -2.85 -29.69
N GLN A 218 -34.83 -4.18 -29.67
CA GLN A 218 -36.01 -4.96 -30.00
C GLN A 218 -36.79 -5.41 -28.76
N SER A 219 -36.51 -4.86 -27.58
CA SER A 219 -37.21 -5.19 -26.34
C SER A 219 -37.92 -3.98 -25.73
N ARG A 220 -39.14 -4.16 -25.22
CA ARG A 220 -39.81 -3.13 -24.40
C ARG A 220 -39.22 -3.10 -22.97
N VAL A 221 -38.97 -4.27 -22.41
CA VAL A 221 -38.37 -4.47 -21.08
C VAL A 221 -37.22 -5.47 -21.18
N THR A 222 -36.10 -5.17 -20.53
CA THR A 222 -34.98 -6.11 -20.37
C THR A 222 -34.81 -6.47 -18.91
N LEU A 223 -34.80 -7.77 -18.65
CA LEU A 223 -34.64 -8.38 -17.34
C LEU A 223 -33.15 -8.51 -16.98
N ASN A 224 -32.80 -8.04 -15.79
CA ASN A 224 -31.53 -8.33 -15.12
C ASN A 224 -31.79 -9.18 -13.87
N LEU A 225 -31.12 -10.33 -13.79
CA LEU A 225 -31.14 -11.21 -12.64
C LEU A 225 -29.75 -11.26 -12.00
N PHE A 226 -29.66 -10.90 -10.73
CA PHE A 226 -28.42 -11.08 -9.97
C PHE A 226 -28.15 -12.57 -9.73
N ARG A 227 -26.87 -12.92 -9.64
CA ARG A 227 -26.47 -14.25 -9.18
C ARG A 227 -26.70 -14.32 -7.67
N HIS A 228 -27.22 -15.45 -7.20
CA HIS A 228 -27.24 -15.77 -5.78
C HIS A 228 -25.82 -15.72 -5.20
N SER A 229 -25.71 -15.22 -3.98
CA SER A 229 -24.45 -15.10 -3.26
C SER A 229 -24.70 -15.52 -1.82
N GLU A 230 -23.82 -16.36 -1.28
CA GLU A 230 -23.86 -16.72 0.15
C GLU A 230 -23.59 -15.50 1.04
N ARG A 231 -22.90 -14.50 0.49
CA ARG A 231 -22.63 -13.22 1.14
C ARG A 231 -23.55 -12.13 0.59
N PRO A 232 -24.03 -11.18 1.41
CA PRO A 232 -24.77 -10.04 0.91
C PRO A 232 -24.01 -9.29 -0.19
N ALA A 233 -24.69 -8.96 -1.28
CA ALA A 233 -24.14 -8.22 -2.42
C ALA A 233 -25.07 -7.03 -2.73
N ASP A 234 -24.51 -5.82 -2.75
CA ASP A 234 -25.28 -4.58 -2.94
C ASP A 234 -25.08 -3.96 -4.32
N SER A 235 -24.00 -4.29 -5.04
CA SER A 235 -23.60 -3.50 -6.22
C SER A 235 -24.29 -3.89 -7.53
N PRO A 236 -24.41 -2.99 -8.52
CA PRO A 236 -25.01 -3.32 -9.80
C PRO A 236 -24.16 -4.32 -10.60
N SER A 237 -24.82 -5.13 -11.44
CA SER A 237 -24.14 -5.94 -12.45
C SER A 237 -23.82 -5.07 -13.67
N PRO A 238 -22.88 -5.47 -14.55
CA PRO A 238 -22.61 -4.76 -15.80
C PRO A 238 -23.88 -4.49 -16.62
N ARG A 239 -24.82 -5.44 -16.58
CA ARG A 239 -26.06 -5.37 -17.35
C ARG A 239 -26.93 -4.17 -17.00
N VAL A 240 -26.93 -3.77 -15.73
CA VAL A 240 -27.70 -2.60 -15.27
C VAL A 240 -27.23 -1.37 -16.04
N PHE A 241 -25.92 -1.16 -16.16
CA PHE A 241 -25.34 -0.03 -16.88
C PHE A 241 -25.51 -0.17 -18.40
N GLU A 242 -25.35 -1.37 -18.96
CA GLU A 242 -25.52 -1.61 -20.40
C GLU A 242 -26.94 -1.24 -20.89
N VAL A 243 -27.98 -1.74 -20.22
CA VAL A 243 -29.37 -1.52 -20.64
C VAL A 243 -29.76 -0.06 -20.48
N THR A 244 -29.39 0.54 -19.34
CA THR A 244 -29.74 1.93 -19.05
C THR A 244 -29.01 2.90 -19.98
N ALA A 245 -27.71 2.74 -20.24
CA ALA A 245 -26.99 3.57 -21.20
C ALA A 245 -27.53 3.44 -22.63
N PHE A 246 -28.00 2.24 -23.02
CA PHE A 246 -28.53 2.04 -24.37
C PHE A 246 -29.85 2.79 -24.59
N GLY A 247 -30.66 2.94 -23.54
CA GLY A 247 -31.84 3.82 -23.55
C GLY A 247 -32.99 3.38 -24.46
N GLN A 248 -33.10 2.09 -24.75
CA GLN A 248 -34.18 1.53 -25.58
C GLN A 248 -35.23 0.77 -24.77
N ALA A 249 -34.79 -0.16 -23.93
CA ALA A 249 -35.65 -0.99 -23.10
C ALA A 249 -35.66 -0.50 -21.65
N ALA A 250 -36.80 -0.62 -20.98
CA ALA A 250 -36.86 -0.43 -19.53
C ALA A 250 -36.12 -1.56 -18.81
N LEU A 251 -35.36 -1.21 -17.77
CA LEU A 251 -34.69 -2.19 -16.94
C LEU A 251 -35.66 -2.71 -15.86
N LEU A 252 -35.89 -4.02 -15.85
CA LEU A 252 -36.50 -4.76 -14.75
C LEU A 252 -35.39 -5.56 -14.05
N THR A 253 -35.08 -5.25 -12.80
CA THR A 253 -33.89 -5.76 -12.13
C THR A 253 -34.18 -6.31 -10.73
N GLY A 254 -33.64 -7.50 -10.44
CA GLY A 254 -33.86 -8.14 -9.15
C GLY A 254 -33.02 -9.42 -8.91
N PRO A 255 -33.05 -10.00 -7.70
CA PRO A 255 -33.63 -9.45 -6.47
C PRO A 255 -33.08 -8.05 -6.11
N ARG A 256 -33.79 -7.24 -5.33
CA ARG A 256 -33.45 -5.83 -5.17
C ARG A 256 -32.07 -5.66 -4.55
N ARG A 257 -31.29 -4.73 -5.11
CA ARG A 257 -29.99 -4.32 -4.59
C ARG A 257 -30.04 -2.87 -4.14
N SER A 258 -29.53 -2.61 -2.94
CA SER A 258 -29.64 -1.29 -2.31
C SER A 258 -28.93 -0.20 -3.12
N GLU A 259 -27.80 -0.51 -3.75
CA GLU A 259 -27.07 0.45 -4.56
C GLU A 259 -27.77 0.76 -5.90
N VAL A 260 -28.40 -0.23 -6.52
CA VAL A 260 -29.20 0.02 -7.73
C VAL A 260 -30.35 0.97 -7.40
N THR A 261 -30.97 0.79 -6.23
CA THR A 261 -32.00 1.72 -5.72
C THR A 261 -31.41 3.11 -5.45
N ARG A 262 -30.21 3.20 -4.88
CA ARG A 262 -29.52 4.47 -4.64
C ARG A 262 -29.20 5.23 -5.93
N ILE A 263 -28.76 4.52 -6.98
CA ILE A 263 -28.36 5.15 -8.25
C ILE A 263 -29.58 5.54 -9.07
N TYR A 264 -30.55 4.63 -9.23
CA TYR A 264 -31.65 4.80 -10.18
C TYR A 264 -32.99 5.15 -9.55
N GLY A 265 -33.17 4.97 -8.24
CA GLY A 265 -34.46 5.20 -7.58
C GLY A 265 -35.59 4.43 -8.28
N ASP A 266 -36.64 5.15 -8.64
CA ASP A 266 -37.82 4.64 -9.34
C ASP A 266 -37.72 4.68 -10.89
N THR A 267 -36.59 5.13 -11.44
CA THR A 267 -36.35 5.18 -12.90
C THR A 267 -36.16 3.80 -13.53
N VAL A 268 -35.91 2.78 -12.70
CA VAL A 268 -35.90 1.35 -13.09
C VAL A 268 -36.92 0.59 -12.26
N TYR A 269 -37.31 -0.59 -12.73
CA TYR A 269 -38.27 -1.45 -12.04
C TYR A 269 -37.51 -2.46 -11.19
N HIS A 270 -37.83 -2.52 -9.90
CA HIS A 270 -37.16 -3.41 -8.94
C HIS A 270 -38.10 -4.53 -8.53
N PHE A 271 -37.56 -5.72 -8.30
CA PHE A 271 -38.31 -6.82 -7.70
C PHE A 271 -37.41 -7.63 -6.77
N ASP A 272 -38.02 -8.30 -5.81
CA ASP A 272 -37.36 -9.20 -4.86
C ASP A 272 -37.65 -10.67 -5.18
N ASP A 273 -38.80 -10.97 -5.79
CA ASP A 273 -39.21 -12.32 -6.19
C ASP A 273 -39.94 -12.36 -7.55
N ALA A 274 -40.35 -13.55 -7.97
CA ALA A 274 -40.99 -13.76 -9.27
C ALA A 274 -42.38 -13.08 -9.39
N ASP A 275 -43.12 -12.97 -8.29
CA ASP A 275 -44.47 -12.39 -8.30
C ASP A 275 -44.39 -10.87 -8.38
N GLU A 276 -43.45 -10.25 -7.64
CA GLU A 276 -43.15 -8.83 -7.80
C GLU A 276 -42.56 -8.53 -9.19
N ALA A 277 -41.75 -9.42 -9.76
CA ALA A 277 -41.24 -9.28 -11.13
C ALA A 277 -42.38 -9.21 -12.15
N ILE A 278 -43.39 -10.08 -12.01
CA ILE A 278 -44.58 -10.09 -12.87
C ILE A 278 -45.39 -8.79 -12.68
N ALA A 279 -45.63 -8.37 -11.44
CA ALA A 279 -46.37 -7.15 -11.15
C ALA A 279 -45.67 -5.90 -11.74
N MET A 280 -44.35 -5.82 -11.62
CA MET A 280 -43.55 -4.73 -12.17
C MET A 280 -43.48 -4.77 -13.70
N LEU A 281 -43.45 -5.97 -14.28
CA LEU A 281 -43.55 -6.13 -15.73
C LEU A 281 -44.90 -5.63 -16.25
N GLN A 282 -46.00 -5.99 -15.60
CA GLN A 282 -47.34 -5.47 -15.94
C GLN A 282 -47.37 -3.94 -15.86
N ALA A 283 -46.84 -3.36 -14.78
CA ALA A 283 -46.75 -1.92 -14.63
C ALA A 283 -45.90 -1.25 -15.74
N ALA A 284 -44.81 -1.89 -16.17
CA ALA A 284 -43.96 -1.39 -17.24
C ALA A 284 -44.64 -1.45 -18.62
N LEU A 285 -45.50 -2.44 -18.87
CA LEU A 285 -46.18 -2.63 -20.15
C LEU A 285 -47.52 -1.88 -20.26
N ALA A 286 -48.08 -1.43 -19.14
CA ALA A 286 -49.39 -0.74 -19.08
C ALA A 286 -49.36 0.69 -19.64
N ASP A 287 -48.24 1.42 -19.46
CA ASP A 287 -48.09 2.81 -19.92
C ASP A 287 -46.77 3.01 -20.66
N ASP A 288 -46.87 3.13 -21.99
CA ASP A 288 -45.72 3.35 -22.87
C ASP A 288 -45.02 4.68 -22.63
N ALA A 289 -45.77 5.76 -22.35
CA ALA A 289 -45.21 7.08 -22.14
C ALA A 289 -44.45 7.15 -20.81
N ALA A 290 -45.03 6.59 -19.75
CA ALA A 290 -44.37 6.50 -18.45
C ALA A 290 -43.11 5.62 -18.51
N ARG A 291 -43.17 4.47 -19.21
CA ARG A 291 -42.00 3.60 -19.42
C ARG A 291 -40.89 4.34 -20.17
N VAL A 292 -41.23 5.02 -21.27
CA VAL A 292 -40.29 5.81 -22.08
C VAL A 292 -39.60 6.89 -21.26
N ALA A 293 -40.36 7.65 -20.46
CA ALA A 293 -39.79 8.69 -19.59
C ALA A 293 -38.82 8.11 -18.55
N LYS A 294 -39.12 6.92 -18.00
CA LYS A 294 -38.22 6.20 -17.10
C LYS A 294 -36.92 5.78 -17.78
N VAL A 295 -37.01 5.23 -19.00
CA VAL A 295 -35.85 4.83 -19.81
C VAL A 295 -34.93 6.01 -20.08
N GLU A 296 -35.48 7.15 -20.49
CA GLU A 296 -34.70 8.36 -20.78
C GLU A 296 -33.99 8.91 -19.54
N ARG A 297 -34.68 8.93 -18.39
CA ARG A 297 -34.07 9.33 -17.11
C ARG A 297 -32.96 8.37 -16.68
N ALA A 298 -33.19 7.06 -16.76
CA ALA A 298 -32.18 6.07 -16.42
C ALA A 298 -30.95 6.17 -17.35
N GLN A 299 -31.17 6.44 -18.65
CA GLN A 299 -30.08 6.67 -19.59
C GLN A 299 -29.24 7.89 -19.19
N GLN A 300 -29.87 9.01 -18.87
CA GLN A 300 -29.17 10.22 -18.45
C GLN A 300 -28.31 9.96 -17.19
N ILE A 301 -28.87 9.29 -16.17
CA ILE A 301 -28.15 8.90 -14.96
C ILE A 301 -26.89 8.08 -15.29
N THR A 302 -26.99 7.15 -16.24
CA THR A 302 -25.86 6.29 -16.62
C THR A 302 -24.79 7.04 -17.39
N LEU A 303 -25.19 7.88 -18.35
CA LEU A 303 -24.27 8.68 -19.16
C LEU A 303 -23.52 9.71 -18.30
N ASP A 304 -24.16 10.28 -17.28
CA ASP A 304 -23.59 11.35 -16.44
C ASP A 304 -22.58 10.85 -15.39
N GLY A 305 -22.56 9.56 -15.05
CA GLY A 305 -21.69 9.10 -13.95
C GLY A 305 -21.36 7.61 -13.89
N GLN A 306 -21.83 6.79 -14.83
CA GLN A 306 -21.71 5.33 -14.77
C GLN A 306 -20.97 4.71 -15.97
N LEU A 307 -20.24 5.53 -16.72
CA LEU A 307 -19.31 5.11 -17.78
C LEU A 307 -17.93 4.69 -17.28
N TYR A 308 -17.22 3.87 -18.06
CA TYR A 308 -15.82 3.51 -17.76
C TYR A 308 -14.87 4.71 -17.73
N GLU A 309 -15.19 5.80 -18.42
CA GLU A 309 -14.45 7.07 -18.33
C GLU A 309 -14.40 7.60 -16.88
N HIS A 310 -15.54 7.56 -16.17
CA HIS A 310 -15.61 7.93 -14.76
C HIS A 310 -14.80 6.99 -13.88
N ARG A 311 -14.83 5.67 -14.17
CA ARG A 311 -14.06 4.67 -13.41
C ARG A 311 -12.56 4.80 -13.65
N ALA A 312 -12.14 5.07 -14.88
CA ALA A 312 -10.76 5.31 -15.23
C ALA A 312 -10.24 6.60 -14.56
N ALA A 313 -11.03 7.67 -14.55
CA ALA A 313 -10.68 8.90 -13.84
C ALA A 313 -10.46 8.65 -12.35
N GLN A 314 -11.41 7.96 -11.70
CA GLN A 314 -11.30 7.60 -10.28
C GLN A 314 -10.07 6.70 -10.01
N LEU A 315 -9.83 5.70 -10.87
CA LEU A 315 -8.68 4.80 -10.78
C LEU A 315 -7.36 5.56 -10.86
N ILE A 316 -7.22 6.43 -11.88
CA ILE A 316 -6.02 7.24 -12.09
C ILE A 316 -5.76 8.15 -10.89
N GLU A 317 -6.78 8.88 -10.43
CA GLU A 317 -6.67 9.79 -9.29
C GLU A 317 -6.24 9.04 -8.03
N THR A 318 -6.93 7.93 -7.72
CA THR A 318 -6.69 7.13 -6.52
C THR A 318 -5.27 6.54 -6.53
N VAL A 319 -4.85 5.92 -7.64
CA VAL A 319 -3.52 5.31 -7.72
C VAL A 319 -2.42 6.37 -7.71
N ARG A 320 -2.58 7.50 -8.41
CA ARG A 320 -1.60 8.59 -8.38
C ARG A 320 -1.46 9.19 -6.99
N ALA A 321 -2.57 9.44 -6.28
CA ALA A 321 -2.53 9.96 -4.93
C ALA A 321 -1.85 8.97 -3.96
N ALA A 322 -2.21 7.68 -4.03
CA ALA A 322 -1.61 6.64 -3.20
C ALA A 322 -0.12 6.45 -3.50
N GLU A 323 0.29 6.45 -4.77
CA GLU A 323 1.70 6.37 -5.15
C GLU A 323 2.46 7.66 -4.84
N GLN A 324 1.84 8.84 -4.89
CA GLN A 324 2.45 10.09 -4.43
C GLN A 324 2.65 10.08 -2.91
N GLU A 325 1.74 9.53 -2.12
CA GLU A 325 1.95 9.32 -0.68
C GLU A 325 3.08 8.31 -0.44
N ARG A 326 3.11 7.20 -1.20
CA ARG A 326 4.15 6.16 -1.10
C ARG A 326 5.54 6.63 -1.55
N ILE A 327 5.63 7.36 -2.66
CA ILE A 327 6.86 7.98 -3.18
C ILE A 327 7.23 9.20 -2.34
N GLY A 328 6.24 9.91 -1.80
CA GLY A 328 6.45 10.96 -0.82
C GLY A 328 7.10 10.40 0.44
N LEU A 329 6.71 9.20 0.89
CA LEU A 329 7.40 8.38 1.90
C LEU A 329 8.73 7.76 1.38
N GLY A 330 9.06 7.96 0.11
CA GLY A 330 10.31 7.56 -0.53
C GLY A 330 11.49 8.44 -0.11
N GLY A 331 12.70 7.88 -0.22
CA GLY A 331 13.92 8.46 0.34
C GLY A 331 14.26 7.94 1.74
N GLU A 332 13.51 6.98 2.28
CA GLU A 332 13.88 6.30 3.52
C GLU A 332 15.28 5.67 3.44
N ASP A 333 15.63 5.09 2.30
CA ASP A 333 16.97 4.56 2.00
C ASP A 333 18.07 5.64 2.01
N ARG A 334 17.66 6.92 1.98
CA ARG A 334 18.47 8.12 2.18
C ARG A 334 18.35 8.69 3.60
N VAL A 335 17.82 7.93 4.56
CA VAL A 335 17.89 8.23 5.99
C VAL A 335 18.90 7.30 6.64
N ALA A 336 19.84 7.86 7.41
CA ALA A 336 20.72 7.08 8.29
C ALA A 336 20.46 7.45 9.74
N TRP A 337 20.36 6.44 10.61
CA TRP A 337 20.34 6.61 12.06
C TRP A 337 21.75 6.40 12.61
N ILE A 338 22.33 7.43 13.22
CA ILE A 338 23.52 7.25 14.07
C ILE A 338 23.04 6.78 15.44
N ILE A 339 23.35 5.53 15.76
CA ILE A 339 23.00 4.87 17.01
C ILE A 339 24.26 4.54 17.82
N GLY A 340 24.08 4.31 19.11
CA GLY A 340 25.15 3.96 20.04
C GLY A 340 24.80 4.37 21.46
N CYS A 341 25.80 4.71 22.26
CA CYS A 341 25.61 5.35 23.56
C CYS A 341 26.05 6.82 23.49
N GLY A 342 25.57 7.64 24.42
CA GLY A 342 26.10 8.97 24.62
C GLY A 342 27.61 8.95 24.87
N ARG A 343 28.28 10.08 24.61
CA ARG A 343 29.73 10.27 24.84
C ARG A 343 30.68 9.43 23.96
N THR A 344 30.16 8.74 22.95
CA THR A 344 30.94 8.01 21.91
C THR A 344 31.55 8.90 20.83
N GLY A 345 31.25 10.21 20.82
CA GLY A 345 31.66 11.13 19.74
C GLY A 345 30.61 11.28 18.62
N SER A 346 29.40 10.75 18.82
CA SER A 346 28.31 10.81 17.82
C SER A 346 27.91 12.23 17.42
N THR A 347 28.02 13.20 18.33
CA THR A 347 27.83 14.63 18.00
C THR A 347 28.85 15.10 16.97
N TRP A 348 30.13 14.77 17.18
CA TRP A 348 31.22 15.20 16.31
C TRP A 348 31.12 14.59 14.91
N LEU A 349 30.81 13.28 14.83
CA LEU A 349 30.52 12.62 13.55
C LEU A 349 29.33 13.27 12.84
N ALA A 350 28.22 13.49 13.56
CA ALA A 350 27.03 14.07 12.96
C ALA A 350 27.28 15.49 12.44
N GLU A 351 28.04 16.32 13.18
CA GLU A 351 28.44 17.67 12.75
C GLU A 351 29.24 17.62 11.44
N MET A 352 30.27 16.78 11.36
CA MET A 352 31.05 16.61 10.13
C MET A 352 30.18 16.15 8.95
N LEU A 353 29.27 15.19 9.17
CA LEU A 353 28.35 14.72 8.13
C LEU A 353 27.35 15.81 7.69
N GLY A 354 26.91 16.67 8.61
CA GLY A 354 25.97 17.75 8.31
C GLY A 354 26.56 18.86 7.44
N ASP A 355 27.88 18.99 7.42
CA ASP A 355 28.61 19.96 6.61
C ASP A 355 28.97 19.46 5.21
N LEU A 356 28.75 18.17 4.92
CA LEU A 356 29.03 17.60 3.60
C LEU A 356 27.95 17.99 2.56
N PRO A 357 28.35 18.24 1.30
CA PRO A 357 27.40 18.42 0.21
C PRO A 357 26.45 17.22 0.10
N GLY A 358 25.16 17.50 -0.06
CA GLY A 358 24.16 16.44 -0.23
C GLY A 358 23.67 15.77 1.05
N LEU A 359 24.23 16.09 2.22
CA LEU A 359 23.82 15.55 3.51
C LEU A 359 23.20 16.63 4.40
N ARG A 360 22.24 16.24 5.24
CA ARG A 360 21.65 17.07 6.29
C ARG A 360 21.65 16.31 7.60
N ARG A 361 21.87 17.02 8.70
CA ARG A 361 21.82 16.46 10.06
C ARG A 361 20.52 16.82 10.74
N TRP A 362 19.88 15.84 11.37
CA TRP A 362 18.92 16.05 12.45
C TRP A 362 19.55 15.62 13.77
N HIS A 363 19.79 16.60 14.64
CA HIS A 363 20.39 16.37 15.95
C HIS A 363 19.30 16.05 16.97
N GLU A 364 19.26 14.81 17.44
CA GLU A 364 18.47 14.32 18.59
C GLU A 364 17.02 14.83 18.57
N PRO A 365 16.19 14.34 17.62
CA PRO A 365 14.76 14.67 17.59
C PRO A 365 13.98 14.13 18.79
N TYR A 366 14.56 13.23 19.58
CA TYR A 366 13.89 12.51 20.67
C TYR A 366 12.69 11.70 20.17
N PHE A 367 12.76 11.19 18.93
CA PHE A 367 11.65 10.46 18.32
C PHE A 367 11.32 9.16 19.07
N GLY A 368 12.31 8.54 19.72
CA GLY A 368 12.10 7.37 20.55
C GLY A 368 11.15 7.58 21.73
N ARG A 369 10.93 8.82 22.17
CA ARG A 369 10.03 9.12 23.30
C ARG A 369 8.57 8.70 23.05
N PHE A 370 8.14 8.60 21.79
CA PHE A 370 6.82 8.05 21.45
C PHE A 370 6.68 6.57 21.83
N LEU A 371 7.79 5.86 22.01
CA LEU A 371 7.84 4.43 22.34
C LEU A 371 8.16 4.19 23.81
N GLN A 372 8.44 5.23 24.58
CA GLN A 372 8.87 5.11 25.97
C GLN A 372 7.83 4.34 26.81
N HIS A 373 6.53 4.61 26.65
CA HIS A 373 5.48 3.85 27.36
C HIS A 373 5.57 2.34 27.07
N VAL A 374 5.87 1.97 25.82
CA VAL A 374 5.93 0.56 25.40
C VAL A 374 7.18 -0.13 25.95
N ASP A 375 8.26 0.62 26.15
CA ASP A 375 9.50 0.15 26.76
C ASP A 375 9.36 0.02 28.28
N ASP A 376 8.75 1.01 28.93
CA ASP A 376 8.51 1.04 30.37
C ASP A 376 7.47 -0.02 30.80
N HIS A 377 6.47 -0.30 29.95
CA HIS A 377 5.32 -1.18 30.25
C HIS A 377 5.13 -2.24 29.14
N PRO A 378 6.07 -3.18 28.96
CA PRO A 378 6.01 -4.17 27.87
C PRO A 378 4.78 -5.08 27.94
N GLU A 379 4.22 -5.30 29.13
CA GLU A 379 3.01 -6.10 29.36
C GLU A 379 1.75 -5.51 28.71
N ASP A 380 1.73 -4.20 28.45
CA ASP A 380 0.62 -3.55 27.75
C ASP A 380 0.52 -4.00 26.28
N GLN A 381 1.56 -4.64 25.72
CA GLN A 381 1.49 -5.25 24.39
C GLN A 381 0.61 -6.51 24.36
N ASP A 382 0.37 -7.15 25.52
CA ASP A 382 -0.43 -8.37 25.62
C ASP A 382 -1.85 -8.11 26.18
N ARG A 383 -2.11 -6.89 26.65
CA ARG A 383 -3.42 -6.47 27.17
C ARG A 383 -4.35 -6.02 26.04
N ARG A 384 -5.44 -6.76 25.80
CA ARG A 384 -6.42 -6.47 24.73
C ARG A 384 -7.01 -5.05 24.73
N ALA A 385 -7.16 -4.44 25.91
CA ALA A 385 -7.71 -3.09 26.05
C ALA A 385 -6.66 -1.98 25.85
N SER A 386 -5.37 -2.34 25.74
CA SER A 386 -4.28 -1.39 25.52
C SER A 386 -4.29 -0.86 24.09
N PHE A 387 -3.94 0.41 23.92
CA PHE A 387 -3.68 1.00 22.61
C PHE A 387 -2.52 0.29 21.89
N PHE A 388 -1.53 -0.19 22.64
CA PHE A 388 -0.31 -0.82 22.12
C PHE A 388 -0.43 -2.34 21.94
N PHE A 389 -1.65 -2.88 22.00
CA PHE A 389 -1.88 -4.32 21.86
C PHE A 389 -1.28 -4.88 20.56
N ARG A 390 -0.50 -5.96 20.67
CA ARG A 390 0.37 -6.49 19.59
C ARG A 390 -0.35 -6.77 18.26
N PRO A 391 -1.58 -7.33 18.22
CA PRO A 391 -2.34 -7.49 16.97
C PRO A 391 -2.62 -6.18 16.22
N HIS A 392 -2.55 -5.02 16.88
CA HIS A 392 -2.71 -3.70 16.27
C HIS A 392 -1.39 -2.98 15.99
N GLN A 393 -0.25 -3.61 16.28
CA GLN A 393 1.11 -3.05 16.12
C GLN A 393 1.34 -2.38 14.77
N ALA A 394 0.96 -3.04 13.68
CA ALA A 394 1.13 -2.50 12.33
C ALA A 394 0.40 -1.16 12.11
N THR A 395 -0.72 -0.91 12.82
CA THR A 395 -1.53 0.30 12.64
C THR A 395 -0.85 1.50 13.29
N TRP A 396 -0.46 1.41 14.56
CA TRP A 396 0.14 2.56 15.25
C TRP A 396 1.59 2.80 14.81
N LEU A 397 2.35 1.76 14.44
CA LEU A 397 3.66 1.95 13.81
C LEU A 397 3.56 2.70 12.48
N ARG A 398 2.56 2.39 11.66
CA ARG A 398 2.30 3.12 10.41
C ARG A 398 1.99 4.59 10.66
N GLY A 399 1.19 4.89 11.69
CA GLY A 399 0.90 6.26 12.11
C GLY A 399 2.16 7.03 12.55
N LEU A 400 2.97 6.45 13.44
CA LEU A 400 4.23 7.03 13.89
C LEU A 400 5.20 7.28 12.72
N ARG A 401 5.33 6.30 11.83
CA ARG A 401 6.17 6.41 10.63
C ARG A 401 5.71 7.56 9.73
N ARG A 402 4.41 7.70 9.50
CA ARG A 402 3.85 8.79 8.70
C ARG A 402 4.18 10.15 9.31
N LEU A 403 3.95 10.30 10.62
CA LEU A 403 4.28 11.52 11.37
C LEU A 403 5.76 11.89 11.22
N PHE A 404 6.66 10.92 11.36
CA PHE A 404 8.10 11.14 11.17
C PHE A 404 8.41 11.76 9.80
N PHE A 405 7.92 11.16 8.71
CA PHE A 405 8.22 11.64 7.37
C PHE A 405 7.51 12.96 7.02
N GLU A 406 6.34 13.24 7.59
CA GLU A 406 5.72 14.57 7.50
C GLU A 406 6.64 15.63 8.13
N MET A 407 7.16 15.37 9.33
CA MET A 407 8.12 16.27 9.99
C MET A 407 9.45 16.39 9.24
N VAL A 408 9.95 15.30 8.62
CA VAL A 408 11.14 15.36 7.77
C VAL A 408 10.93 16.33 6.61
N ARG A 409 9.81 16.25 5.91
CA ARG A 409 9.54 17.10 4.74
C ARG A 409 9.39 18.57 5.13
N GLU A 410 8.70 18.83 6.23
CA GLU A 410 8.55 20.18 6.77
C GLU A 410 9.91 20.80 7.14
N ARG A 411 10.75 20.04 7.86
CA ARG A 411 12.03 20.54 8.37
C ARG A 411 13.14 20.54 7.33
N PHE A 412 13.09 19.63 6.36
CA PHE A 412 14.09 19.44 5.32
C PHE A 412 13.44 19.43 3.94
N PRO A 413 13.07 20.60 3.38
CA PRO A 413 12.37 20.68 2.08
C PRO A 413 13.14 20.08 0.90
N GLN A 414 14.45 19.91 1.03
CA GLN A 414 15.32 19.30 0.01
C GLN A 414 15.54 17.79 0.25
N PHE A 415 14.87 17.18 1.22
CA PHE A 415 14.92 15.74 1.46
C PHE A 415 14.54 14.95 0.20
N GLY A 416 15.20 13.82 -0.03
CA GLY A 416 15.14 13.08 -1.28
C GLY A 416 16.24 13.51 -2.25
N ARG A 417 16.47 14.82 -2.46
CA ARG A 417 17.69 15.31 -3.14
C ARG A 417 18.90 15.22 -2.21
N HIS A 418 18.72 15.65 -0.96
CA HIS A 418 19.67 15.47 0.12
C HIS A 418 19.28 14.27 0.99
N ALA A 419 20.28 13.53 1.44
CA ALA A 419 20.09 12.50 2.44
C ALA A 419 20.09 13.09 3.84
N LEU A 420 19.47 12.37 4.78
CA LEU A 420 19.27 12.80 6.15
C LEU A 420 19.99 11.86 7.10
N VAL A 421 20.83 12.43 7.96
CA VAL A 421 21.50 11.72 9.05
C VAL A 421 20.82 12.14 10.36
N VAL A 422 20.11 11.22 10.98
CA VAL A 422 19.46 11.41 12.28
C VAL A 422 20.37 10.86 13.35
N LYS A 423 20.86 11.74 14.23
CA LYS A 423 21.61 11.31 15.41
C LYS A 423 20.63 11.09 16.55
N GLU A 424 20.50 9.87 17.03
CA GLU A 424 19.63 9.54 18.15
C GLU A 424 20.34 8.57 19.10
N VAL A 425 20.90 9.11 20.19
CA VAL A 425 21.61 8.33 21.22
C VAL A 425 21.04 8.53 22.62
N ASN A 426 20.05 9.43 22.76
CA ASN A 426 19.41 9.75 24.04
C ASN A 426 18.04 9.09 24.22
N THR A 427 17.56 8.38 23.19
CA THR A 427 16.34 7.57 23.25
C THR A 427 16.62 6.13 22.77
N PRO A 428 17.39 5.33 23.52
CA PRO A 428 17.72 3.95 23.14
C PRO A 428 16.49 3.04 23.03
N GLU A 429 15.36 3.41 23.64
CA GLU A 429 14.06 2.75 23.48
C GLU A 429 13.61 2.67 22.02
N LEU A 430 14.16 3.51 21.12
CA LEU A 430 13.88 3.45 19.68
C LEU A 430 14.56 2.24 18.98
N TYR A 431 15.71 1.79 19.47
CA TYR A 431 16.58 0.86 18.73
C TYR A 431 15.90 -0.46 18.34
N PRO A 432 15.13 -1.13 19.22
CA PRO A 432 14.40 -2.35 18.86
C PRO A 432 13.34 -2.14 17.78
N TRP A 433 12.88 -0.89 17.58
CA TRP A 433 11.81 -0.55 16.66
C TRP A 433 12.30 -0.04 15.31
N LEU A 434 13.58 0.33 15.17
CA LEU A 434 14.12 0.94 13.95
C LEU A 434 13.83 0.11 12.69
N ARG A 435 13.97 -1.22 12.74
CA ARG A 435 13.66 -2.09 11.59
C ARG A 435 12.17 -2.16 11.25
N SER A 436 11.31 -2.04 12.25
CA SER A 436 9.84 -2.10 12.06
C SER A 436 9.28 -0.77 11.58
N LEU A 437 9.80 0.35 12.11
CA LEU A 437 9.42 1.70 11.71
C LEU A 437 10.08 2.12 10.41
N PHE A 438 11.35 1.75 10.22
CA PHE A 438 12.19 2.18 9.12
C PHE A 438 12.96 1.01 8.49
N PRO A 439 12.27 0.09 7.78
CA PRO A 439 12.88 -1.11 7.19
C PRO A 439 13.93 -0.87 6.09
N LEU A 440 13.94 0.30 5.45
CA LEU A 440 14.90 0.66 4.40
C LEU A 440 15.96 1.66 4.87
N ALA A 441 15.82 2.21 6.08
CA ALA A 441 16.77 3.18 6.60
C ALA A 441 18.12 2.53 6.91
N ARG A 442 19.17 3.34 6.79
CA ARG A 442 20.55 2.93 7.06
C ARG A 442 20.87 3.09 8.54
N ILE A 443 21.81 2.28 9.02
CA ILE A 443 22.30 2.33 10.40
C ILE A 443 23.79 2.65 10.40
N VAL A 444 24.18 3.66 11.16
CA VAL A 444 25.58 3.95 11.47
C VAL A 444 25.79 3.71 12.96
N LEU A 445 26.47 2.63 13.31
CA LEU A 445 26.85 2.33 14.69
C LEU A 445 28.19 2.99 14.98
N LEU A 446 28.22 3.94 15.92
CA LEU A 446 29.47 4.52 16.40
C LEU A 446 29.85 3.91 17.75
N VAL A 447 31.02 3.29 17.79
CA VAL A 447 31.59 2.68 19.00
C VAL A 447 32.81 3.45 19.50
N ARG A 448 33.08 3.31 20.80
CA ARG A 448 34.24 3.87 21.51
C ARG A 448 34.57 2.91 22.66
N ASP A 449 35.82 2.87 23.13
CA ASP A 449 36.20 2.08 24.31
C ASP A 449 35.20 2.38 25.47
N PRO A 450 34.43 1.39 25.95
CA PRO A 450 33.43 1.61 27.01
C PRO A 450 34.01 2.22 28.28
N PHE A 451 35.29 2.02 28.58
CA PHE A 451 35.94 2.62 29.74
C PHE A 451 36.14 4.12 29.55
N ASP A 452 36.47 4.54 28.34
CA ASP A 452 36.56 5.96 27.96
C ASP A 452 35.18 6.63 27.96
N VAL A 453 34.13 5.90 27.58
CA VAL A 453 32.74 6.36 27.69
C VAL A 453 32.37 6.58 29.15
N LEU A 454 32.66 5.61 30.03
CA LEU A 454 32.42 5.71 31.47
C LEU A 454 33.18 6.89 32.08
N ASP A 455 34.49 7.01 31.83
CA ASP A 455 35.30 8.15 32.28
C ASP A 455 34.71 9.49 31.84
N SER A 456 34.19 9.56 30.62
CA SER A 456 33.53 10.74 30.06
C SER A 456 32.19 11.08 30.71
N TYR A 457 31.45 10.09 31.20
CA TYR A 457 30.24 10.30 32.00
C TYR A 457 30.56 10.71 33.44
N LEU A 458 31.58 10.11 34.06
CA LEU A 458 32.01 10.49 35.40
C LEU A 458 32.45 11.95 35.45
N ASP A 459 33.18 12.40 34.42
CA ASP A 459 33.55 13.82 34.29
C ASP A 459 32.33 14.74 34.09
N LEU A 460 31.33 14.28 33.32
CA LEU A 460 30.07 15.00 33.09
C LEU A 460 29.24 15.18 34.37
N GLN A 461 29.32 14.23 35.30
CA GLN A 461 28.52 14.22 36.54
C GLN A 461 29.17 15.01 37.69
N LYS A 462 30.38 15.55 37.50
CA LYS A 462 31.06 16.34 38.53
C LYS A 462 30.43 17.71 38.74
N PRO A 463 30.51 18.27 39.98
CA PRO A 463 30.18 19.66 40.23
C PRO A 463 30.97 20.60 39.31
N GLY A 464 30.30 21.62 38.75
CA GLY A 464 30.92 22.56 37.81
C GLY A 464 31.04 22.06 36.37
N SER A 465 30.52 20.86 36.06
CA SER A 465 30.33 20.38 34.69
C SER A 465 29.41 21.31 33.88
N TRP A 466 29.63 21.37 32.57
CA TRP A 466 28.77 22.09 31.62
C TRP A 466 27.29 21.66 31.68
N ASN A 467 27.01 20.44 32.15
CA ASN A 467 25.65 19.97 32.40
C ASN A 467 25.33 20.06 33.90
N GLN A 468 24.53 21.05 34.29
CA GLN A 468 24.15 21.32 35.68
C GLN A 468 23.01 20.44 36.22
N THR A 469 22.50 19.50 35.41
CA THR A 469 21.39 18.62 35.82
C THR A 469 21.80 17.61 36.91
N PHE A 470 23.11 17.42 37.11
CA PHE A 470 23.65 16.49 38.11
C PHE A 470 24.12 17.27 39.35
N GLY A 471 23.50 16.98 40.50
CA GLY A 471 23.88 17.55 41.81
C GLY A 471 25.04 16.82 42.49
N GLU A 472 25.49 17.35 43.62
CA GLU A 472 26.53 16.74 44.47
C GLU A 472 26.15 15.31 44.89
N THR A 473 27.10 14.38 44.81
CA THR A 473 26.91 12.99 45.21
C THR A 473 27.41 12.81 46.64
N PRO A 474 26.59 12.30 47.57
CA PRO A 474 27.09 11.92 48.89
C PRO A 474 28.21 10.88 48.78
N GLU A 475 29.27 10.99 49.59
CA GLU A 475 30.48 10.14 49.49
C GLU A 475 30.20 8.62 49.57
N GLY A 476 29.10 8.21 50.23
CA GLY A 476 28.67 6.81 50.33
C GLY A 476 27.93 6.23 49.12
N GLU A 477 27.50 7.06 48.17
CA GLU A 477 26.72 6.65 46.98
C GLU A 477 27.55 6.67 45.69
N ALA A 478 28.82 7.07 45.77
CA ALA A 478 29.68 7.29 44.60
C ALA A 478 29.87 6.01 43.75
N LEU A 479 30.20 4.88 44.38
CA LEU A 479 30.39 3.61 43.65
C LEU A 479 29.08 3.03 43.10
N ALA A 480 27.96 3.21 43.81
CA ALA A 480 26.65 2.80 43.31
C ALA A 480 26.27 3.60 42.05
N ARG A 481 26.56 4.90 42.03
CA ARG A 481 26.36 5.76 40.85
C ARG A 481 27.27 5.38 39.68
N VAL A 482 28.54 5.03 39.95
CA VAL A 482 29.48 4.52 38.93
C VAL A 482 28.92 3.23 38.32
N ARG A 483 28.48 2.28 39.15
CA ARG A 483 27.88 1.02 38.68
C ARG A 483 26.64 1.27 37.84
N HIS A 484 25.72 2.11 38.30
CA HIS A 484 24.51 2.48 37.54
C HIS A 484 24.86 3.11 36.18
N THR A 485 25.85 4.00 36.14
CA THR A 485 26.33 4.61 34.89
C THR A 485 26.94 3.55 33.95
N ALA A 486 27.72 2.62 34.49
CA ALA A 486 28.28 1.50 33.73
C ALA A 486 27.17 0.57 33.18
N GLU A 487 26.14 0.29 33.97
CA GLU A 487 24.97 -0.51 33.55
C GLU A 487 24.20 0.18 32.43
N HIS A 488 23.96 1.50 32.54
CA HIS A 488 23.34 2.29 31.48
C HIS A 488 24.13 2.22 30.16
N ILE A 489 25.46 2.35 30.21
CA ILE A 489 26.33 2.23 29.03
C ILE A 489 26.21 0.82 28.44
N ARG A 490 26.29 -0.21 29.28
CA ARG A 490 26.19 -1.62 28.88
C ARG A 490 24.87 -1.89 28.17
N GLU A 491 23.75 -1.49 28.75
CA GLU A 491 22.40 -1.72 28.22
C GLU A 491 22.19 -1.00 26.89
N THR A 492 22.53 0.29 26.85
CA THR A 492 22.37 1.12 25.65
C THR A 492 23.21 0.62 24.47
N LEU A 493 24.50 0.31 24.69
CA LEU A 493 25.37 -0.22 23.64
C LEU A 493 24.95 -1.63 23.23
N THR A 494 24.49 -2.46 24.16
CA THR A 494 24.01 -3.81 23.82
C THR A 494 22.77 -3.76 22.94
N ALA A 495 21.83 -2.87 23.23
CA ALA A 495 20.65 -2.63 22.38
C ALA A 495 21.05 -2.14 20.99
N ALA A 496 21.96 -1.16 20.91
CA ALA A 496 22.46 -0.65 19.63
C ALA A 496 23.16 -1.73 18.79
N LEU A 497 24.00 -2.56 19.43
CA LEU A 497 24.69 -3.68 18.79
C LEU A 497 23.71 -4.73 18.28
N LYS A 498 22.67 -5.06 19.06
CA LYS A 498 21.64 -6.00 18.63
C LYS A 498 20.93 -5.49 17.37
N THR A 499 20.49 -4.23 17.37
CA THR A 499 19.85 -3.61 16.19
C THR A 499 20.80 -3.56 14.99
N PHE A 500 22.09 -3.28 15.22
CA PHE A 500 23.10 -3.31 14.16
C PHE A 500 23.26 -4.72 13.58
N ASP A 501 23.37 -5.74 14.43
CA ASP A 501 23.58 -7.14 14.04
C ASP A 501 22.40 -7.71 13.24
N GLU A 502 21.18 -7.29 13.56
CA GLU A 502 19.94 -7.65 12.84
C GLU A 502 19.75 -6.92 11.50
N CYS A 503 20.48 -5.81 11.27
CA CYS A 503 20.39 -5.01 10.05
C CYS A 503 21.17 -5.68 8.89
N PRO A 504 20.65 -5.70 7.65
CA PRO A 504 21.39 -6.23 6.50
C PRO A 504 22.75 -5.53 6.30
N SER A 505 23.74 -6.26 5.81
CA SER A 505 25.12 -5.76 5.70
C SER A 505 25.24 -4.54 4.78
N GLU A 506 24.41 -4.46 3.74
CA GLU A 506 24.32 -3.32 2.81
C GLU A 506 23.60 -2.10 3.39
N GLN A 507 22.96 -2.22 4.55
CA GLN A 507 22.22 -1.14 5.22
C GLN A 507 22.93 -0.64 6.48
N ARG A 508 24.10 -1.19 6.83
CA ARG A 508 24.79 -0.86 8.08
C ARG A 508 26.25 -0.53 7.90
N LEU A 509 26.77 0.38 8.73
CA LEU A 509 28.17 0.73 8.83
C LEU A 509 28.56 0.88 10.29
N GLN A 510 29.61 0.19 10.73
CA GLN A 510 30.22 0.42 12.03
C GLN A 510 31.44 1.32 11.87
N LEU A 511 31.56 2.32 12.75
CA LEU A 511 32.74 3.19 12.86
C LEU A 511 33.24 3.17 14.31
N SER A 512 34.54 3.30 14.51
CA SER A 512 35.12 3.56 15.82
C SER A 512 35.54 5.02 15.98
N TYR A 513 35.37 5.55 17.19
CA TYR A 513 35.82 6.89 17.54
C TYR A 513 37.34 7.03 17.39
N GLU A 514 38.09 5.97 17.72
CA GLU A 514 39.55 5.91 17.63
C GLU A 514 40.06 6.02 16.19
N GLU A 515 39.39 5.37 15.24
CA GLU A 515 39.71 5.50 13.82
C GLU A 515 39.33 6.87 13.29
N LEU A 516 38.16 7.40 13.68
CA LEU A 516 37.75 8.75 13.29
C LEU A 516 38.71 9.82 13.81
N LEU A 517 39.24 9.68 15.03
CA LEU A 517 40.27 10.59 15.54
C LEU A 517 41.56 10.54 14.72
N ARG A 518 41.94 9.35 14.22
CA ARG A 518 43.16 9.18 13.42
C ARG A 518 43.01 9.75 12.01
N ASP A 519 41.92 9.41 11.34
CA ASP A 519 41.58 9.91 10.01
C ASP A 519 40.05 9.86 9.80
N PRO A 520 39.34 11.01 9.90
CA PRO A 520 37.90 11.05 9.69
C PRO A 520 37.48 10.76 8.24
N VAL A 521 38.35 11.00 7.25
CA VAL A 521 37.96 11.07 5.83
C VAL A 521 37.38 9.75 5.31
N PRO A 522 37.99 8.57 5.53
CA PRO A 522 37.44 7.29 5.10
C PRO A 522 36.04 7.01 5.69
N GLY A 523 35.83 7.36 6.96
CA GLY A 523 34.54 7.18 7.64
C GLY A 523 33.45 8.05 7.04
N LEU A 524 33.75 9.33 6.78
CA LEU A 524 32.81 10.26 6.15
C LEU A 524 32.42 9.82 4.72
N VAL A 525 33.40 9.38 3.93
CA VAL A 525 33.16 8.85 2.58
C VAL A 525 32.32 7.55 2.63
N ALA A 526 32.58 6.68 3.59
CA ALA A 526 31.81 5.46 3.78
C ALA A 526 30.34 5.75 4.16
N CYS A 527 30.09 6.72 5.05
CA CYS A 527 28.74 7.20 5.37
C CYS A 527 28.01 7.75 4.13
N GLY A 528 28.70 8.56 3.31
CA GLY A 528 28.16 9.04 2.04
C GLY A 528 27.74 7.90 1.13
N ARG A 529 28.62 6.92 0.93
CA ARG A 529 28.35 5.73 0.11
C ARG A 529 27.16 4.91 0.63
N LEU A 530 27.06 4.73 1.94
CA LEU A 530 25.94 4.03 2.59
C LEU A 530 24.58 4.68 2.25
N LEU A 531 24.56 6.01 2.10
CA LEU A 531 23.38 6.81 1.76
C LEU A 531 23.22 7.08 0.25
N GLY A 532 24.09 6.51 -0.60
CA GLY A 532 24.07 6.77 -2.04
C GLY A 532 24.45 8.22 -2.41
N VAL A 533 25.20 8.91 -1.56
CA VAL A 533 25.70 10.28 -1.79
C VAL A 533 27.19 10.23 -2.10
N GLY A 534 27.58 10.74 -3.27
CA GLY A 534 28.97 10.87 -3.67
C GLY A 534 29.67 11.95 -2.85
N VAL A 535 30.48 11.55 -1.87
CA VAL A 535 31.30 12.46 -1.05
C VAL A 535 32.71 12.47 -1.61
N ALA A 536 33.16 13.61 -2.12
CA ALA A 536 34.55 13.78 -2.54
C ALA A 536 35.47 13.82 -1.32
N SER A 537 36.67 13.24 -1.44
CA SER A 537 37.65 13.23 -0.35
C SER A 537 38.10 14.64 0.07
N GLU A 538 38.02 15.62 -0.85
CA GLU A 538 38.31 17.02 -0.57
C GLU A 538 37.26 17.66 0.35
N ASP A 539 35.96 17.46 0.06
CA ASP A 539 34.86 17.92 0.90
C ASP A 539 34.93 17.28 2.30
N ALA A 540 35.21 15.98 2.36
CA ALA A 540 35.41 15.27 3.62
C ALA A 540 36.58 15.82 4.42
N ARG A 541 37.70 16.15 3.77
CA ARG A 541 38.86 16.77 4.42
C ARG A 541 38.54 18.18 4.92
N ALA A 542 37.79 18.97 4.14
CA ALA A 542 37.37 20.30 4.53
C ALA A 542 36.44 20.27 5.76
N ALA A 543 35.45 19.36 5.78
CA ALA A 543 34.56 19.15 6.91
C ALA A 543 35.34 18.68 8.16
N ALA A 544 36.23 17.70 8.01
CA ALA A 544 37.09 17.22 9.08
C ALA A 544 37.98 18.35 9.65
N ALA A 545 38.63 19.13 8.79
CA ALA A 545 39.49 20.24 9.21
C ALA A 545 38.71 21.35 9.92
N LYS A 546 37.46 21.61 9.51
CA LYS A 546 36.57 22.56 10.19
C LYS A 546 36.26 22.12 11.61
N HIS A 547 36.13 20.81 11.85
CA HIS A 547 35.80 20.23 13.14
C HIS A 547 37.01 19.65 13.90
N ALA A 548 38.23 20.00 13.51
CA ALA A 548 39.45 19.58 14.20
C ALA A 548 39.45 20.06 15.66
N PHE A 549 39.92 19.22 16.58
CA PHE A 549 39.78 19.48 18.02
C PHE A 549 40.49 20.75 18.48
N GLU A 550 41.60 21.11 17.84
CA GLU A 550 42.40 22.31 18.12
C GLU A 550 41.66 23.62 17.82
N ARG A 551 40.53 23.55 17.09
CA ARG A 551 39.73 24.73 16.72
C ARG A 551 38.61 25.04 17.72
N TYR A 552 38.39 24.20 18.73
CA TYR A 552 37.39 24.47 19.76
C TYR A 552 38.01 25.23 20.94
N GLU A 553 37.38 26.35 21.33
CA GLU A 553 37.86 27.20 22.42
C GLU A 553 37.58 26.61 23.82
N GLN A 554 36.45 25.93 23.98
CA GLN A 554 36.03 25.34 25.26
C GLN A 554 36.23 23.83 25.25
N THR A 555 37.47 23.41 25.49
CA THR A 555 37.84 22.00 25.65
C THR A 555 38.51 21.77 27.00
N GLY A 556 38.47 20.54 27.49
CA GLY A 556 39.11 20.11 28.73
C GLY A 556 38.17 19.39 29.71
N PRO A 557 38.63 19.10 30.93
CA PRO A 557 37.79 18.57 32.00
C PRO A 557 36.55 19.45 32.22
N LEU A 558 35.41 18.82 32.55
CA LEU A 558 34.13 19.49 32.81
C LEU A 558 33.47 20.16 31.58
N GLN A 559 34.10 20.13 30.40
CA GLN A 559 33.56 20.72 29.17
C GLN A 559 32.78 19.72 28.29
N PHE A 560 31.92 20.25 27.41
CA PHE A 560 31.14 19.44 26.47
C PHE A 560 32.04 18.57 25.59
N ARG A 561 33.08 19.19 25.01
CA ARG A 561 34.17 18.53 24.28
C ARG A 561 35.37 18.38 25.23
N ARG A 562 35.69 17.15 25.65
CA ARG A 562 36.77 16.92 26.63
C ARG A 562 38.16 17.09 26.05
N GLN A 563 38.69 16.12 25.31
CA GLN A 563 40.12 16.14 24.96
C GLN A 563 40.46 15.75 23.53
N GLY A 564 39.50 15.23 22.74
CA GLY A 564 39.82 14.74 21.38
C GLY A 564 40.81 13.57 21.35
N GLN A 565 40.92 12.84 22.46
CA GLN A 565 41.85 11.73 22.62
C GLN A 565 41.09 10.46 23.02
N ALA A 566 41.66 9.32 22.69
CA ALA A 566 41.18 8.00 23.08
C ALA A 566 42.12 7.36 24.10
N GLY A 567 41.56 6.53 24.98
CA GLY A 567 42.29 5.82 26.03
C GLY A 567 42.65 6.69 27.23
N VAL A 568 42.00 7.86 27.38
CA VAL A 568 42.21 8.82 28.47
C VAL A 568 41.88 8.20 29.83
N TRP A 569 40.97 7.22 29.87
CA TRP A 569 40.63 6.50 31.10
C TRP A 569 41.87 5.95 31.85
N ARG A 570 42.95 5.58 31.12
CA ARG A 570 44.18 5.01 31.71
C ARG A 570 44.95 5.98 32.60
N THR A 571 44.82 7.28 32.34
CA THR A 571 45.52 8.35 33.04
C THR A 571 44.55 9.32 33.72
N SER A 572 43.25 9.03 33.68
CA SER A 572 42.23 9.90 34.22
C SER A 572 42.13 9.78 35.74
N GLY A 573 42.07 10.92 36.43
CA GLY A 573 41.80 10.97 37.86
C GLY A 573 40.42 10.46 38.27
N ASN A 574 39.50 10.21 37.32
CA ASN A 574 38.19 9.61 37.59
C ASN A 574 38.24 8.09 37.73
N PHE A 575 39.29 7.45 37.21
CA PHE A 575 39.38 6.00 37.08
C PHE A 575 40.24 5.42 38.20
N THR A 576 39.72 5.50 39.43
CA THR A 576 40.37 4.90 40.61
C THR A 576 40.32 3.36 40.53
N PRO A 577 41.12 2.63 41.33
CA PRO A 577 41.09 1.16 41.34
C PRO A 577 39.69 0.57 41.56
N ASP A 578 38.86 1.19 42.40
CA ASP A 578 37.50 0.74 42.66
C ASP A 578 36.56 0.98 41.45
N VAL A 579 36.70 2.14 40.79
CA VAL A 579 35.97 2.43 39.53
C VAL A 579 36.38 1.46 38.43
N GLN A 580 37.68 1.16 38.33
CA GLN A 580 38.19 0.19 37.37
C GLN A 580 37.64 -1.22 37.63
N ALA A 581 37.55 -1.64 38.90
CA ALA A 581 36.96 -2.93 39.24
C ALA A 581 35.48 -3.02 38.81
N VAL A 582 34.70 -1.95 39.04
CA VAL A 582 33.30 -1.87 38.57
C VAL A 582 33.23 -1.87 37.04
N ALA A 583 34.11 -1.14 36.37
CA ALA A 583 34.14 -1.09 34.91
C ALA A 583 34.49 -2.45 34.29
N GLU A 584 35.47 -3.17 34.83
CA GLU A 584 35.83 -4.53 34.38
C GLU A 584 34.68 -5.52 34.58
N ASP A 585 34.01 -5.47 35.74
CA ASP A 585 32.86 -6.32 36.06
C ASP A 585 31.68 -6.09 35.10
N VAL A 586 31.27 -4.83 34.92
CA VAL A 586 30.05 -4.48 34.16
C VAL A 586 30.32 -4.34 32.65
N LEU A 587 31.39 -3.64 32.27
CA LEU A 587 31.70 -3.27 30.90
C LEU A 587 32.76 -4.16 30.25
N GLY A 588 33.55 -4.91 31.01
CA GLY A 588 34.62 -5.77 30.49
C GLY A 588 34.17 -6.75 29.39
N PRO A 589 33.04 -7.47 29.55
CA PRO A 589 32.51 -8.34 28.49
C PRO A 589 32.16 -7.59 27.20
N LEU A 590 31.53 -6.41 27.31
CA LEU A 590 31.18 -5.57 26.17
C LEU A 590 32.42 -4.99 25.49
N ARG A 591 33.39 -4.54 26.29
CA ARG A 591 34.69 -4.03 25.84
C ARG A 591 35.43 -5.07 24.99
N ARG A 592 35.48 -6.32 25.44
CA ARG A 592 36.06 -7.44 24.67
C ARG A 592 35.32 -7.72 23.36
N ARG A 593 33.98 -7.69 23.37
CA ARG A 593 33.15 -7.86 22.15
C ARG A 593 33.47 -6.80 21.10
N LEU A 594 33.76 -5.58 21.53
CA LEU A 594 34.10 -4.45 20.67
C LEU A 594 35.58 -4.43 20.24
N GLY A 595 36.41 -5.34 20.77
CA GLY A 595 37.82 -5.51 20.36
C GLY A 595 38.82 -4.62 21.09
N TYR A 596 38.49 -4.14 22.29
CA TYR A 596 39.35 -3.26 23.10
C TYR A 596 40.13 -3.96 24.21
#